data_AF-A0A7S1XUJ3-F1
#
_entry.id   AF-A0A7S1XUJ3-F1
#
_cell.length_a   1.000
_cell.length_b   1.000
_cell.length_c   1.000
_cell.angle_alpha   90.00
_cell.angle_beta   90.00
_cell.angle_gamma   90.00
#
_symmetry.space_group_name_H-M   'P 1'
#
loop_
_entity.id
_entity.type
_entity.pdbx_description
1 polymer ?
#
loop_
_entity_poly.entity_id
_entity_poly.type
_entity_poly.pdbx_seq_one_letter_code
_entity_poly.pdbx_strand_id
1 'polypeptide(L)'
;ELVLDYVPHKDTEMFVIKPSEDVVENLEAHQMELQTMIGMGKFVDFFRDRVMHWQSQLGNVEELLKVWRSVSYSWASLESIFLASADIRSQLPDDTKRFEGIN
;
A
#
# COMPACT_ATOMS: atom_id res chain seq x y z
N GLU A 1 -10.41 4.90 15.89
CA GLU A 1 -10.57 3.86 14.85
C GLU A 1 -9.36 3.93 13.95
N LEU A 2 -8.79 2.81 13.50
CA LEU A 2 -7.65 2.80 12.58
C LEU A 2 -8.15 3.05 11.17
N VAL A 3 -7.83 4.21 10.58
CA VAL A 3 -8.39 4.66 9.30
C VAL A 3 -7.29 4.82 8.26
N LEU A 4 -7.57 4.38 7.03
CA LEU A 4 -6.74 4.66 5.88
C LEU A 4 -7.17 5.99 5.25
N ASP A 5 -6.28 6.98 5.30
CA ASP A 5 -6.53 8.28 4.69
C ASP A 5 -6.07 8.31 3.24
N TYR A 6 -6.59 9.30 2.51
CA TYR A 6 -6.23 9.59 1.14
C TYR A 6 -5.88 11.07 1.01
N VAL A 7 -4.86 11.37 0.20
CA VAL A 7 -4.46 12.75 -0.08
C VAL A 7 -4.50 13.01 -1.58
N PRO A 8 -4.94 14.21 -2.01
CA PRO A 8 -4.89 14.56 -3.42
C PRO A 8 -3.44 14.62 -3.89
N HIS A 9 -3.19 14.11 -5.10
CA HIS A 9 -1.94 14.33 -5.79
C HIS A 9 -1.87 15.78 -6.29
N LYS A 10 -0.68 16.38 -6.32
CA LYS A 10 -0.54 17.83 -6.55
C LYS A 10 -0.96 18.27 -7.94
N ASP A 11 -0.64 17.46 -8.93
CA ASP A 11 -0.72 17.83 -10.35
C ASP A 11 -1.80 17.04 -11.10
N THR A 12 -2.59 16.23 -10.39
CA THR A 12 -3.63 15.40 -10.99
C THR A 12 -4.87 15.31 -10.11
N GLU A 13 -5.98 14.83 -10.67
CA GLU A 13 -7.25 14.65 -9.91
C GLU A 13 -7.25 13.36 -9.06
N MET A 14 -6.16 12.60 -9.07
CA MET A 14 -6.04 11.35 -8.32
C MET A 14 -5.81 11.58 -6.82
N PHE A 15 -6.32 10.64 -6.04
CA PHE A 15 -6.02 10.50 -4.63
C PHE A 15 -5.06 9.34 -4.40
N VAL A 16 -4.01 9.57 -3.62
CA VAL A 16 -3.04 8.53 -3.22
C VAL A 16 -3.28 8.11 -1.79
N ILE A 17 -3.12 6.82 -1.53
CA ILE A 17 -3.27 6.26 -0.18
C ILE A 17 -2.17 6.80 0.73
N LYS A 18 -2.57 7.25 1.92
CA LYS A 18 -1.68 7.70 2.99
C LYS A 18 -2.15 7.05 4.29
N PRO A 19 -1.66 5.85 4.63
CA PRO A 19 -1.91 5.27 5.95
C PRO A 19 -1.47 6.26 7.02
N SER A 20 -2.30 6.47 8.05
CA SER A 20 -1.92 7.32 9.18
C SER A 20 -0.74 6.70 9.94
N GLU A 21 0.00 7.53 10.69
CA GLU A 21 1.10 7.05 11.54
C GLU A 21 0.57 6.00 12.53
N ASP A 22 -0.59 6.25 13.13
CA ASP A 22 -1.27 5.29 14.02
C ASP A 22 -1.47 3.92 13.36
N VAL A 23 -1.90 3.85 12.08
CA VAL A 23 -2.10 2.56 11.38
C VAL A 23 -0.79 1.82 11.22
N VAL A 24 0.28 2.52 10.82
CA VAL A 24 1.60 1.91 10.60
C VAL A 24 2.18 1.42 11.92
N GLU A 25 2.17 2.26 12.95
CA GLU A 25 2.70 1.94 14.27
C GLU A 25 1.96 0.76 14.91
N ASN A 26 0.62 0.74 14.85
CA ASN A 26 -0.16 -0.36 15.39
C ASN A 26 0.06 -1.66 14.61
N LEU A 27 0.24 -1.58 13.28
CA LEU A 27 0.53 -2.76 12.47
C LEU A 27 1.90 -3.37 12.84
N GLU A 28 2.94 -2.54 12.96
CA GLU A 28 4.27 -2.97 13.38
C GLU A 28 4.29 -3.52 14.82
N ALA A 29 3.60 -2.85 15.74
CA ALA A 29 3.49 -3.30 17.13
C ALA A 29 2.80 -4.67 17.23
N HIS A 30 1.63 -4.85 16.60
CA HIS A 30 0.92 -6.14 16.63
C HIS A 30 1.71 -7.26 15.94
N GLN A 31 2.46 -6.96 14.86
CA GLN A 31 3.38 -7.91 14.24
C GLN A 31 4.46 -8.38 15.21
N MET A 32 5.09 -7.46 15.94
CA MET A 32 6.13 -7.78 16.92
C MET A 32 5.58 -8.60 18.10
N GLU A 33 4.37 -8.28 18.56
CA GLU A 33 3.68 -9.03 19.61
C GLU A 33 3.38 -10.47 19.18
N LEU A 34 2.82 -10.67 17.99
CA LEU A 34 2.53 -12.00 17.45
C LEU A 34 3.82 -12.81 17.24
N GLN A 35 4.88 -12.19 16.73
CA GLN A 35 6.19 -12.83 16.59
C GLN A 35 6.76 -13.26 17.96
N THR A 36 6.59 -12.43 18.98
CA THR A 36 6.99 -12.75 20.36
C THR A 36 6.21 -13.94 20.89
N MET A 37 4.88 -13.97 20.70
CA MET A 37 4.02 -15.08 21.11
C MET A 37 4.41 -16.40 20.43
N ILE A 38 4.75 -16.38 19.13
CA ILE A 38 5.26 -17.57 18.42
C ILE A 38 6.58 -18.05 19.06
N GLY A 39 7.46 -17.12 19.45
CA GLY A 39 8.74 -17.41 20.09
C GLY A 39 8.64 -18.05 21.48
N MET A 40 7.50 -17.88 22.18
CA MET A 40 7.25 -18.52 23.49
C MET A 40 7.01 -20.03 23.39
N GLY A 41 6.85 -20.58 22.18
CA GLY A 41 6.76 -22.02 21.94
C GLY A 41 5.59 -22.67 22.69
N LYS A 42 5.89 -23.65 23.55
CA LYS A 42 4.89 -24.53 24.21
C LYS A 42 3.85 -23.78 25.05
N PHE A 43 4.18 -22.57 25.51
CA PHE A 43 3.27 -21.75 26.32
C PHE A 43 2.12 -21.13 25.51
N VAL A 44 2.20 -21.16 24.18
CA VAL A 44 1.20 -20.60 23.25
C VAL A 44 0.49 -21.71 22.46
N ASP A 45 0.77 -22.99 22.71
CA ASP A 45 0.19 -24.12 21.95
C ASP A 45 -1.35 -24.07 21.83
N PHE A 46 -2.06 -23.68 22.89
CA PHE A 46 -3.52 -23.56 22.87
C PHE A 46 -4.04 -22.48 21.88
N PHE A 47 -3.26 -21.42 21.64
CA PHE A 47 -3.64 -20.30 20.77
C PHE A 47 -2.82 -20.25 19.47
N ARG A 48 -1.94 -21.23 19.24
CA ARG A 48 -0.93 -21.19 18.18
C ARG A 48 -1.51 -20.95 16.79
N ASP A 49 -2.58 -21.64 16.45
CA ASP A 49 -3.24 -21.49 15.14
C ASP A 49 -3.82 -20.09 14.95
N ARG A 50 -4.39 -19.50 16.01
CA ARG A 50 -4.90 -18.13 15.98
C ARG A 50 -3.77 -17.11 15.83
N VAL A 51 -2.65 -17.31 16.53
CA VAL A 51 -1.47 -16.44 16.42
C VAL A 51 -0.89 -16.50 15.01
N MET A 52 -0.72 -17.70 14.44
CA MET A 52 -0.23 -17.88 13.07
C MET A 52 -1.18 -17.27 12.02
N HIS A 53 -2.49 -17.42 12.23
CA HIS A 53 -3.49 -16.80 11.35
C HIS A 53 -3.32 -15.28 11.32
N TRP A 54 -3.29 -14.63 12.49
CA TRP A 54 -3.12 -13.18 12.56
C TRP A 54 -1.76 -12.71 12.06
N GLN A 55 -0.69 -13.46 12.31
CA GLN A 55 0.65 -13.17 11.78
C GLN A 55 0.61 -13.09 10.24
N SER A 56 -0.05 -14.05 9.60
CA SER A 56 -0.22 -14.06 8.14
C SER A 56 -1.14 -12.94 7.67
N GLN A 57 -2.29 -12.73 8.32
CA GLN A 57 -3.24 -11.69 7.90
C GLN A 57 -2.63 -10.29 7.98
N LEU A 58 -1.99 -9.94 9.11
CA LEU A 58 -1.34 -8.65 9.27
C LEU A 58 -0.13 -8.52 8.33
N GLY A 59 0.56 -9.62 8.01
CA GLY A 59 1.70 -9.61 7.08
C GLY A 59 1.24 -9.27 5.67
N ASN A 60 0.13 -9.86 5.24
CA ASN A 60 -0.50 -9.56 3.97
C ASN A 60 -1.00 -8.11 3.89
N VAL A 61 -1.55 -7.57 4.98
CA VAL A 61 -1.97 -6.16 5.04
C VAL A 61 -0.76 -5.23 4.88
N GLU A 62 0.34 -5.52 5.56
CA GLU A 62 1.58 -4.74 5.45
C GLU A 62 2.11 -4.73 4.00
N GLU A 63 2.18 -5.90 3.37
CA GLU A 63 2.63 -6.04 1.98
C GLU A 63 1.68 -5.31 1.01
N LEU A 64 0.37 -5.48 1.19
CA LEU A 64 -0.64 -4.83 0.36
C LEU A 64 -0.53 -3.30 0.46
N LEU A 65 -0.39 -2.74 1.67
CA LEU A 65 -0.25 -1.30 1.86
C LEU A 65 1.01 -0.75 1.19
N LYS A 66 2.13 -1.49 1.26
CA LYS A 66 3.39 -1.13 0.57
C LYS A 66 3.20 -1.10 -0.95
N VAL A 67 2.64 -2.16 -1.53
CA VAL A 67 2.42 -2.26 -2.98
C VAL A 67 1.41 -1.21 -3.45
N TRP A 68 0.28 -1.06 -2.75
CA TRP A 68 -0.74 -0.07 -3.10
C TRP A 68 -0.14 1.34 -3.08
N ARG A 69 0.58 1.70 -2.01
CA ARG A 69 1.24 3.01 -1.95
C ARG A 69 2.20 3.20 -3.12
N SER A 70 3.08 2.24 -3.38
CA SER A 70 4.02 2.32 -4.50
C SER A 70 3.30 2.52 -5.85
N VAL A 71 2.29 1.70 -6.13
CA VAL A 71 1.56 1.76 -7.40
C VAL A 71 0.80 3.07 -7.53
N SER A 72 0.07 3.51 -6.48
CA SER A 72 -0.70 4.76 -6.52
C SER A 72 0.17 6.00 -6.74
N TYR A 73 1.34 6.08 -6.09
CA TYR A 73 2.27 7.19 -6.27
C TYR A 73 2.93 7.17 -7.65
N SER A 74 3.37 6.00 -8.13
CA SER A 74 3.90 5.86 -9.48
C SER A 74 2.84 6.20 -10.53
N TRP A 75 1.61 5.74 -10.35
CA TRP A 75 0.52 5.97 -11.29
C TRP A 75 0.14 7.45 -11.38
N ALA A 76 -0.03 8.13 -10.25
CA ALA A 76 -0.35 9.57 -10.23
C ALA A 76 0.78 10.42 -10.85
N SER A 77 2.05 10.02 -10.69
CA SER A 77 3.18 10.67 -11.37
C SER A 77 3.13 10.47 -12.89
N LEU A 78 2.84 9.25 -13.35
CA LEU A 78 2.70 8.94 -14.77
C LEU A 78 1.52 9.67 -15.40
N GLU A 79 0.42 9.84 -14.67
CA GLU A 79 -0.74 10.59 -15.13
C GLU A 79 -0.39 12.06 -15.41
N SER A 80 0.36 12.71 -14.51
CA SER A 80 0.86 14.07 -14.73
C SER A 80 1.74 14.16 -15.98
N ILE A 81 2.60 13.16 -16.22
CA ILE A 81 3.48 13.12 -17.39
C ILE A 81 2.72 12.89 -18.69
N PHE A 82 1.85 11.87 -18.74
CA PHE A 82 1.22 11.40 -19.97
C PHE A 82 -0.08 12.11 -20.32
N LEU A 83 -0.84 12.63 -19.34
CA LEU A 83 -2.13 13.28 -19.62
C LEU A 83 -2.04 14.81 -19.60
N ALA A 84 -1.15 15.40 -18.79
CA ALA A 84 -1.05 16.86 -18.70
C ALA A 84 -0.08 17.48 -19.71
N SER A 85 0.90 16.72 -20.23
CA SER A 85 1.93 17.25 -21.16
C SER A 85 1.65 16.90 -22.62
N ALA A 86 1.18 17.89 -23.40
CA ALA A 86 0.94 17.72 -24.84
C ALA A 86 2.21 17.38 -25.65
N ASP A 87 3.36 17.89 -25.22
CA ASP A 87 4.65 17.61 -25.87
C ASP A 87 5.05 16.15 -25.71
N ILE A 88 4.97 15.61 -24.47
CA ILE A 88 5.26 14.19 -24.19
C ILE A 88 4.32 13.27 -24.97
N ARG A 89 3.04 13.61 -25.08
CA ARG A 89 2.08 12.84 -25.88
C ARG A 89 2.45 12.75 -27.36
N SER A 90 3.04 13.81 -27.90
CA SER A 90 3.51 13.84 -29.29
C SER A 90 4.81 13.06 -29.49
N GLN A 91 5.70 13.05 -28.50
CA GLN A 91 6.99 12.36 -28.55
C GLN A 91 6.89 10.87 -28.24
N LEU A 92 5.96 10.47 -27.36
CA LEU A 92 5.74 9.09 -26.90
C LEU A 92 4.29 8.64 -27.13
N PRO A 93 3.80 8.57 -28.39
CA PRO A 93 2.40 8.30 -28.69
C PRO A 93 1.95 6.90 -28.31
N ASP A 94 2.83 5.89 -28.41
CA ASP A 94 2.48 4.50 -28.09
C ASP A 94 2.39 4.27 -26.57
N ASP A 95 3.32 4.82 -25.80
CA ASP A 95 3.27 4.77 -24.33
C ASP A 95 2.08 5.56 -23.78
N THR A 96 1.76 6.71 -24.39
CA THR A 96 0.56 7.49 -24.06
C THR A 96 -0.70 6.64 -24.26
N LYS A 97 -0.86 6.00 -25.44
CA LYS A 97 -2.02 5.13 -25.71
C LYS A 97 -2.09 3.94 -24.74
N ARG A 98 -0.94 3.37 -24.38
CA ARG A 98 -0.88 2.28 -23.41
C ARG A 98 -1.31 2.74 -22.01
N PHE A 99 -0.90 3.93 -21.59
CA PHE A 99 -1.30 4.51 -20.31
C PHE A 99 -2.80 4.83 -20.29
N GLU A 100 -3.31 5.48 -21.34
CA GLU A 100 -4.74 5.75 -21.53
C GLU A 100 -5.61 4.48 -21.57
N GLY A 101 -5.07 3.35 -22.03
CA GLY A 101 -5.80 2.08 -22.08
C GLY A 101 -5.94 1.35 -20.72
N ILE A 102 -5.19 1.78 -19.70
CA ILE A 102 -5.26 1.23 -18.34
C ILE A 102 -6.10 2.14 -17.42
N ASN A 103 -6.06 3.45 -17.67
CA ASN A 103 -6.86 4.46 -16.96
C ASN A 103 -8.36 4.34 -17.30
#